data_AF-A0A951RNG4-F1
#
_entry.id   AF-A0A951RNG4-F1
#
_cell.length_a   1.000
_cell.length_b   1.000
_cell.length_c   1.000
_cell.angle_alpha   90.00
_cell.angle_beta   90.00
_cell.angle_gamma   90.00
#
_symmetry.space_group_name_H-M   'P 1'
#
loop_
_entity.id
_entity.type
_entity.pdbx_description
1 polymer ?
#
loop_
_entity_poly.entity_id
_entity_poly.type
_entity_poly.pdbx_seq_one_letter_code
_entity_poly.pdbx_strand_id
1 'polypeptide(L)'
;MQGDILFPLSYYKEISSKHWRTETLVSFENQTNIRVKIDNSIPPTSQWRTAINQAITNWNNIPDCRLNFSLVTSGQFDILIKSDDGVLEDYLCSCSWIPYPYYLPVAAAGTFPVGGKPGSEILINLDVEDFDAGPLSLAQKTYNISHNIGHCMGFLHTDAHVHEGVWYNDVFIPGTSFNDEFSIMNSQDLWRDWSFSQMDVFAIQYLYGVGRRVCLRTSNGHYVQALNGGGGNVVASSTNPYAWETFHLMESPLYGHPYYVLQARNGNYLQAANGGGGNVVANSPNPWDWETFELIPGQEKGTYFFRTKTTGHFLQAENGGGGNLNATSNNPWAWESFVLINSHF
;
A
#
# COMPACT_ATOMS: atom_id res chain seq x y z
N MET A 1 -20.12 -1.73 0.08
CA MET A 1 -19.53 -2.91 -0.56
C MET A 1 -19.38 -2.56 -2.02
N GLN A 2 -18.24 -2.88 -2.63
CA GLN A 2 -18.04 -2.72 -4.07
C GLN A 2 -18.10 -4.11 -4.69
N GLY A 3 -18.78 -4.25 -5.82
CA GLY A 3 -18.97 -5.51 -6.53
C GLY A 3 -18.18 -5.52 -7.84
N ASP A 4 -17.62 -6.68 -8.16
CA ASP A 4 -16.63 -6.81 -9.24
C ASP A 4 -17.26 -7.54 -10.44
N ILE A 5 -17.42 -6.81 -11.54
CA ILE A 5 -18.21 -7.22 -12.71
C ILE A 5 -17.37 -8.07 -13.66
N LEU A 6 -17.88 -9.23 -14.07
CA LEU A 6 -17.22 -10.11 -15.05
C LEU A 6 -17.48 -9.65 -16.49
N PHE A 7 -16.46 -9.11 -17.17
CA PHE A 7 -16.53 -8.77 -18.61
C PHE A 7 -15.90 -9.83 -19.49
N PRO A 8 -16.54 -10.45 -20.51
CA PRO A 8 -15.93 -11.51 -21.34
C PRO A 8 -14.62 -11.11 -22.06
N LEU A 9 -13.75 -12.11 -22.31
CA LEU A 9 -12.39 -12.03 -22.89
C LEU A 9 -12.21 -11.27 -24.22
N SER A 10 -13.29 -10.88 -24.91
CA SER A 10 -13.25 -10.39 -26.29
C SER A 10 -13.38 -8.88 -26.48
N TYR A 11 -13.38 -8.05 -25.43
CA TYR A 11 -13.76 -6.65 -25.57
C TYR A 11 -12.82 -5.60 -24.97
N TYR A 12 -12.80 -4.43 -25.62
CA TYR A 12 -11.77 -3.39 -25.56
C TYR A 12 -11.46 -2.88 -24.15
N LYS A 13 -10.15 -2.95 -23.83
CA LYS A 13 -9.50 -2.46 -22.61
C LYS A 13 -9.40 -0.93 -22.62
N GLU A 14 -10.17 -0.24 -21.78
CA GLU A 14 -9.89 1.17 -21.50
C GLU A 14 -8.88 1.28 -20.35
N ILE A 15 -7.71 1.81 -20.68
CA ILE A 15 -6.56 1.90 -19.79
C ILE A 15 -6.81 3.04 -18.80
N SER A 16 -7.51 2.76 -17.69
CA SER A 16 -7.46 3.64 -16.54
C SER A 16 -6.45 3.14 -15.55
N SER A 17 -5.66 4.09 -15.07
CA SER A 17 -4.26 3.84 -14.83
C SER A 17 -3.73 4.52 -13.60
N LYS A 18 -4.57 4.61 -12.58
CA LYS A 18 -4.22 5.22 -11.31
C LYS A 18 -4.71 4.26 -10.24
N HIS A 19 -3.85 3.98 -9.27
CA HIS A 19 -4.30 3.26 -8.09
C HIS A 19 -4.97 4.25 -7.14
N TRP A 20 -6.11 3.83 -6.62
CA TRP A 20 -6.97 4.65 -5.79
C TRP A 20 -7.26 3.93 -4.48
N ARG A 21 -7.56 4.72 -3.45
CA ARG A 21 -7.97 4.20 -2.16
C ARG A 21 -9.13 5.00 -1.57
N THR A 22 -9.82 4.37 -0.64
CA THR A 22 -10.75 5.05 0.26
C THR A 22 -10.00 6.01 1.19
N GLU A 23 -10.72 6.99 1.76
CA GLU A 23 -10.18 7.87 2.81
C GLU A 23 -9.82 7.09 4.08
N THR A 24 -10.60 6.07 4.40
CA THR A 24 -10.38 5.16 5.52
C THR A 24 -9.46 4.01 5.12
N LEU A 25 -8.45 3.74 5.94
CA LEU A 25 -7.52 2.63 5.76
C LEU A 25 -7.50 1.74 7.01
N VAL A 26 -6.90 0.56 6.89
CA VAL A 26 -6.64 -0.29 8.06
C VAL A 26 -5.57 0.36 8.92
N SER A 27 -5.87 0.62 10.19
CA SER A 27 -4.93 1.29 11.11
C SER A 27 -3.71 0.42 11.36
N PHE A 28 -2.60 1.06 11.73
CA PHE A 28 -1.33 0.40 12.02
C PHE A 28 -1.48 -0.82 12.96
N GLU A 29 -2.28 -0.67 14.01
CA GLU A 29 -2.54 -1.72 15.01
C GLU A 29 -3.28 -2.94 14.46
N ASN A 30 -4.06 -2.78 13.39
CA ASN A 30 -4.90 -3.82 12.80
C ASN A 30 -4.28 -4.50 11.56
N GLN A 31 -3.04 -4.17 11.19
CA GLN A 31 -2.42 -4.69 9.96
C GLN A 31 -1.74 -6.06 10.14
N THR A 32 -1.24 -6.38 11.34
CA THR A 32 -0.27 -7.48 11.54
C THR A 32 -0.89 -8.85 11.88
N ASN A 33 -2.21 -8.93 12.02
CA ASN A 33 -2.94 -10.20 12.17
C ASN A 33 -4.43 -10.01 11.84
N ILE A 34 -4.75 -9.96 10.55
CA ILE A 34 -6.11 -9.86 10.04
C ILE A 34 -6.69 -11.27 9.93
N ARG A 35 -7.64 -11.59 10.80
CA ARG A 35 -8.23 -12.93 10.89
C ARG A 35 -9.35 -13.08 9.89
N VAL A 36 -9.19 -14.02 8.95
CA VAL A 36 -10.18 -14.36 7.93
C VAL A 36 -10.91 -15.63 8.34
N LYS A 37 -12.24 -15.59 8.33
CA LYS A 37 -13.10 -16.75 8.57
C LYS A 37 -13.88 -17.09 7.32
N ILE A 38 -13.92 -18.38 6.98
CA ILE A 38 -14.75 -18.90 5.89
C ILE A 38 -16.04 -19.46 6.49
N ASP A 39 -17.18 -18.90 6.11
CA ASP A 39 -18.48 -19.35 6.57
C ASP A 39 -18.85 -20.74 6.03
N ASN A 40 -19.76 -21.44 6.71
CA ASN A 40 -20.23 -22.76 6.30
C ASN A 40 -21.11 -22.73 5.05
N SER A 41 -21.63 -21.56 4.66
CA SER A 41 -22.36 -21.37 3.40
C SER A 41 -21.52 -21.76 2.17
N ILE A 42 -20.18 -21.71 2.28
CA ILE A 42 -19.28 -22.17 1.21
C ILE A 42 -19.00 -23.66 1.44
N PRO A 43 -19.37 -24.59 0.55
CA PRO A 43 -19.19 -26.01 0.78
C PRO A 43 -17.72 -26.40 1.05
N PRO A 44 -17.42 -27.36 1.95
CA PRO A 44 -16.06 -27.83 2.21
C PRO A 44 -15.31 -28.34 0.97
N THR A 45 -16.03 -28.87 -0.01
CA THR A 45 -15.51 -29.36 -1.29
C THR A 45 -15.33 -28.28 -2.35
N SER A 46 -15.75 -27.04 -2.07
CA SER A 46 -15.71 -25.95 -3.03
C SER A 46 -14.27 -25.49 -3.29
N GLN A 47 -13.92 -25.33 -4.57
CA GLN A 47 -12.64 -24.75 -4.98
C GLN A 47 -12.47 -23.30 -4.50
N TRP A 48 -13.55 -22.60 -4.16
CA TRP A 48 -13.47 -21.27 -3.54
C TRP A 48 -12.69 -21.29 -2.22
N ARG A 49 -12.80 -22.36 -1.42
CA ARG A 49 -12.00 -22.51 -0.19
C ARG A 49 -10.51 -22.61 -0.50
N THR A 50 -10.14 -23.35 -1.54
CA THR A 50 -8.75 -23.44 -2.02
C THR A 50 -8.26 -22.08 -2.51
N ALA A 51 -9.07 -21.36 -3.28
CA ALA A 51 -8.75 -20.02 -3.78
C ALA A 51 -8.55 -19.01 -2.65
N ILE A 52 -9.38 -19.04 -1.60
CA ILE A 52 -9.21 -18.20 -0.41
C ILE A 52 -7.85 -18.45 0.27
N ASN A 53 -7.46 -19.72 0.44
CA ASN A 53 -6.17 -20.07 1.01
C ASN A 53 -4.99 -19.55 0.15
N GLN A 54 -5.11 -19.67 -1.18
CA GLN A 54 -4.11 -19.14 -2.11
C GLN A 54 -4.03 -17.62 -2.03
N ALA A 55 -5.16 -16.92 -2.10
CA ALA A 55 -5.20 -15.46 -1.99
C ALA A 55 -4.56 -14.95 -0.68
N ILE A 56 -4.86 -15.57 0.46
CA ILE A 56 -4.24 -15.25 1.76
C ILE A 56 -2.72 -15.47 1.70
N THR A 57 -2.28 -16.60 1.14
CA THR A 57 -0.84 -16.90 0.97
C THR A 57 -0.16 -15.85 0.09
N ASN A 58 -0.83 -15.43 -0.97
CA ASN A 58 -0.33 -14.46 -1.94
C ASN A 58 -0.16 -13.08 -1.31
N TRP A 59 -1.16 -12.60 -0.56
CA TRP A 59 -1.07 -11.34 0.19
C TRP A 59 0.03 -11.38 1.26
N ASN A 60 0.16 -12.50 1.98
CA ASN A 60 1.22 -12.68 2.99
C ASN A 60 2.64 -12.75 2.41
N ASN A 61 2.77 -13.08 1.12
CA ASN A 61 4.06 -13.17 0.43
C ASN A 61 4.50 -11.85 -0.20
N ILE A 62 3.71 -10.77 -0.09
CA ILE A 62 4.10 -9.46 -0.58
C ILE A 62 5.31 -8.96 0.24
N PRO A 63 6.46 -8.70 -0.40
CA PRO A 63 7.65 -8.29 0.32
C PRO A 63 7.45 -6.94 1.00
N ASP A 64 8.20 -6.70 2.08
CA ASP A 64 8.20 -5.44 2.80
C ASP A 64 6.79 -4.90 3.14
N CYS A 65 5.82 -5.78 3.41
CA CYS A 65 4.44 -5.45 3.77
C CYS A 65 4.14 -5.82 5.22
N ARG A 66 3.42 -4.96 5.96
CA ARG A 66 2.95 -5.24 7.33
C ARG A 66 1.70 -6.10 7.36
N LEU A 67 0.93 -6.12 6.28
CA LEU A 67 -0.30 -6.91 6.22
C LEU A 67 0.03 -8.38 6.43
N ASN A 68 -0.64 -8.98 7.40
CA ASN A 68 -0.57 -10.41 7.63
C ASN A 68 -1.96 -10.95 7.91
N PHE A 69 -2.35 -11.97 7.15
CA PHE A 69 -3.65 -12.60 7.19
C PHE A 69 -3.55 -14.01 7.77
N SER A 70 -4.48 -14.38 8.65
CA SER A 70 -4.56 -15.71 9.23
C SER A 70 -5.95 -16.30 9.05
N LEU A 71 -6.03 -17.59 8.70
CA LEU A 71 -7.31 -18.30 8.68
C LEU A 71 -7.69 -18.76 10.07
N VAL A 72 -8.93 -18.48 10.47
CA VAL A 72 -9.50 -18.94 11.74
C VAL A 72 -10.71 -19.84 11.50
N THR A 73 -10.78 -20.94 12.24
CA THR A 73 -11.88 -21.91 12.16
C THR A 73 -12.97 -21.68 13.22
N SER A 74 -12.65 -20.92 14.26
CA SER A 74 -13.58 -20.54 15.34
C SER A 74 -13.09 -19.27 16.05
N GLY A 75 -13.95 -18.69 16.89
CA GLY A 75 -13.61 -17.47 17.65
C GLY A 75 -13.79 -16.17 16.86
N GLN A 76 -13.05 -15.15 17.28
CA GLN A 76 -13.09 -13.81 16.72
C GLN A 76 -12.42 -13.76 15.34
N PHE A 77 -13.01 -13.00 14.43
CA PHE A 77 -12.53 -12.77 13.07
C PHE A 77 -12.69 -11.30 12.71
N ASP A 78 -11.94 -10.84 11.71
CA ASP A 78 -11.97 -9.47 11.20
C ASP A 78 -12.67 -9.42 9.84
N ILE A 79 -12.48 -10.44 9.00
CA ILE A 79 -13.14 -10.59 7.70
C ILE A 79 -13.91 -11.91 7.66
N LEU A 80 -15.21 -11.87 7.33
CA LEU A 80 -16.02 -13.04 7.02
C LEU A 80 -16.15 -13.21 5.51
N ILE A 81 -15.77 -14.37 4.99
CA ILE A 81 -15.99 -14.74 3.58
C ILE A 81 -17.13 -15.75 3.52
N LYS A 82 -18.19 -15.43 2.79
CA LYS A 82 -19.41 -16.24 2.71
C LYS A 82 -20.00 -16.23 1.30
N SER A 83 -20.98 -17.11 1.07
CA SER A 83 -21.80 -17.06 -0.13
C SER A 83 -22.63 -15.78 -0.10
N ASP A 84 -22.85 -15.22 -1.27
CA ASP A 84 -23.77 -14.11 -1.47
C ASP A 84 -25.25 -14.48 -1.26
N ASP A 85 -25.61 -15.78 -1.31
CA ASP A 85 -27.00 -16.26 -1.19
C ASP A 85 -27.94 -15.64 -2.23
N GLY A 86 -27.42 -15.40 -3.45
CA GLY A 86 -28.15 -14.80 -4.57
C GLY A 86 -28.43 -13.30 -4.43
N VAL A 87 -27.71 -12.60 -3.55
CA VAL A 87 -27.87 -11.16 -3.30
C VAL A 87 -27.09 -10.31 -4.29
N LEU A 88 -26.02 -10.84 -4.90
CA LEU A 88 -25.25 -10.10 -5.90
C LEU A 88 -26.01 -10.12 -7.23
N GLU A 89 -26.60 -8.97 -7.58
CA GLU A 89 -27.32 -8.79 -8.84
C GLU A 89 -26.35 -8.72 -10.02
N ASP A 90 -26.72 -9.32 -11.15
CA ASP A 90 -25.98 -9.16 -12.39
C ASP A 90 -26.03 -7.70 -12.87
N TYR A 91 -24.89 -7.17 -13.27
CA TYR A 91 -24.79 -5.80 -13.73
C TYR A 91 -25.28 -5.67 -15.17
N LEU A 92 -26.29 -4.81 -15.38
CA LEU A 92 -26.79 -4.49 -16.71
C LEU A 92 -25.81 -3.55 -17.44
N CYS A 93 -24.96 -4.10 -18.32
CA CYS A 93 -24.09 -3.32 -19.19
C CYS A 93 -24.95 -2.62 -20.25
N SER A 94 -25.16 -1.30 -20.12
CA SER A 94 -25.77 -0.46 -21.19
C SER A 94 -24.70 0.00 -22.19
N CYS A 95 -23.88 -0.94 -22.63
CA CYS A 95 -22.69 -0.68 -23.43
C CYS A 95 -23.13 -0.47 -24.89
N SER A 96 -22.84 0.71 -25.47
CA SER A 96 -23.38 1.22 -26.75
C SER A 96 -23.21 0.31 -27.98
N TRP A 97 -22.44 -0.77 -27.84
CA TRP A 97 -22.02 -1.69 -28.91
C TRP A 97 -22.58 -3.10 -28.71
N ILE A 98 -23.22 -3.40 -27.57
CA ILE A 98 -23.96 -4.65 -27.38
C ILE A 98 -25.41 -4.38 -27.85
N PRO A 99 -25.89 -5.05 -28.91
CA PRO A 99 -27.21 -4.76 -29.49
C PRO A 99 -28.40 -5.11 -28.58
N TYR A 100 -28.15 -5.73 -27.42
CA TYR A 100 -29.13 -6.09 -26.42
C TYR A 100 -28.57 -5.86 -25.00
N PRO A 101 -29.42 -5.54 -24.01
CA PRO A 101 -29.00 -5.51 -22.61
C PRO A 101 -28.32 -6.83 -22.22
N TYR A 102 -27.09 -6.74 -21.70
CA TYR A 102 -26.30 -7.89 -21.28
C TYR A 102 -26.01 -7.79 -19.79
N TYR A 103 -26.29 -8.88 -19.08
CA TYR A 103 -26.11 -9.01 -17.64
C TYR A 103 -24.76 -9.66 -17.40
N LEU A 104 -23.84 -8.89 -16.82
CA LEU A 104 -22.50 -9.34 -16.46
C LEU A 104 -22.54 -9.81 -15.00
N PRO A 105 -22.21 -11.07 -14.71
CA PRO A 105 -22.31 -11.57 -13.35
C PRO A 105 -21.24 -10.93 -12.45
N VAL A 106 -21.61 -10.72 -11.19
CA VAL A 106 -20.68 -10.25 -10.16
C VAL A 106 -20.15 -11.47 -9.42
N ALA A 107 -18.85 -11.71 -9.51
CA ALA A 107 -18.23 -12.91 -8.94
C ALA A 107 -18.09 -12.84 -7.41
N ALA A 108 -17.74 -11.67 -6.91
CA ALA A 108 -17.59 -11.40 -5.49
C ALA A 108 -17.72 -9.90 -5.21
N ALA A 109 -17.94 -9.57 -3.94
CA ALA A 109 -18.04 -8.19 -3.50
C ALA A 109 -17.48 -7.99 -2.09
N GLY A 110 -16.62 -6.99 -1.93
CA GLY A 110 -15.85 -6.70 -0.73
C GLY A 110 -16.33 -5.44 -0.03
N THR A 111 -16.34 -5.45 1.30
CA THR A 111 -16.57 -4.23 2.09
C THR A 111 -15.27 -3.44 2.27
N PHE A 112 -15.37 -2.12 2.49
CA PHE A 112 -14.22 -1.24 2.72
C PHE A 112 -13.86 -1.11 4.21
N PRO A 113 -12.64 -0.66 4.55
CA PRO A 113 -12.25 -0.33 5.91
C PRO A 113 -13.16 0.70 6.57
N VAL A 114 -13.49 0.48 7.84
CA VAL A 114 -14.25 1.42 8.69
C VAL A 114 -13.61 1.50 10.07
N GLY A 115 -13.37 2.73 10.55
CA GLY A 115 -12.84 2.96 11.90
C GLY A 115 -11.47 2.32 12.16
N GLY A 116 -10.61 2.23 11.14
CA GLY A 116 -9.29 1.61 11.24
C GLY A 116 -9.29 0.08 11.17
N LYS A 117 -10.44 -0.58 11.05
CA LYS A 117 -10.53 -2.03 10.86
C LYS A 117 -10.61 -2.36 9.36
N PRO A 118 -10.18 -3.56 8.94
CA PRO A 118 -10.42 -4.04 7.58
C PRO A 118 -11.91 -4.13 7.27
N GLY A 119 -12.24 -4.19 5.98
CA GLY A 119 -13.58 -4.55 5.52
C GLY A 119 -14.03 -5.86 6.18
N SER A 120 -15.24 -5.87 6.73
CA SER A 120 -15.72 -6.95 7.58
C SER A 120 -16.20 -8.19 6.82
N GLU A 121 -16.48 -8.06 5.52
CA GLU A 121 -17.15 -9.07 4.73
C GLU A 121 -16.70 -9.08 3.26
N ILE A 122 -16.63 -10.30 2.70
CA ILE A 122 -16.56 -10.59 1.27
C ILE A 122 -17.68 -11.59 0.94
N LEU A 123 -18.56 -11.22 0.02
CA LEU A 123 -19.58 -12.11 -0.56
C LEU A 123 -19.03 -12.77 -1.82
N ILE A 124 -19.33 -14.06 -2.02
CA ILE A 124 -18.95 -14.83 -3.20
C ILE A 124 -20.22 -15.36 -3.86
N ASN A 125 -20.40 -15.05 -5.14
CA ASN A 125 -21.36 -15.72 -6.00
C ASN A 125 -20.84 -17.13 -6.32
N LEU A 126 -21.47 -18.16 -5.74
CA LEU A 126 -20.97 -19.54 -5.84
C LEU A 126 -21.31 -20.22 -7.16
N ASP A 127 -22.35 -19.73 -7.83
CA ASP A 127 -22.89 -20.20 -9.11
C ASP A 127 -22.46 -19.33 -10.29
N VAL A 128 -21.47 -18.47 -10.08
CA VAL A 128 -20.90 -17.64 -11.15
C VAL A 128 -20.20 -18.50 -12.22
N GLU A 129 -20.58 -18.24 -13.47
CA GLU A 129 -20.06 -18.92 -14.65
C GLU A 129 -19.67 -17.91 -15.74
N ASP A 130 -18.61 -18.22 -16.48
CA ASP A 130 -18.32 -17.60 -17.76
C ASP A 130 -19.34 -18.10 -18.79
N PHE A 131 -19.92 -17.19 -19.55
CA PHE A 131 -20.93 -17.48 -20.56
C PHE A 131 -20.46 -18.51 -21.62
N ASP A 132 -19.19 -18.44 -22.03
CA ASP A 132 -18.60 -19.30 -23.06
C ASP A 132 -17.72 -20.42 -22.47
N ALA A 133 -17.08 -20.20 -21.31
CA ALA A 133 -16.11 -21.11 -20.71
C ALA A 133 -16.64 -21.93 -19.51
N GLY A 134 -17.83 -21.63 -18.99
CA GLY A 134 -18.44 -22.31 -17.85
C GLY A 134 -17.85 -21.88 -16.49
N PRO A 135 -17.86 -22.75 -15.47
CA PRO A 135 -17.44 -22.38 -14.12
C PRO A 135 -16.01 -21.84 -14.04
N LEU A 136 -15.80 -20.81 -13.21
CA LEU A 136 -14.48 -20.21 -13.03
C LEU A 136 -13.40 -21.23 -12.61
N SER A 137 -12.22 -21.09 -13.20
CA SER A 137 -11.03 -21.85 -12.85
C SER A 137 -10.53 -21.49 -11.43
N LEU A 138 -9.67 -22.33 -10.85
CA LEU A 138 -9.07 -22.03 -9.55
C LEU A 138 -8.28 -20.70 -9.59
N ALA A 139 -7.55 -20.42 -10.66
CA ALA A 139 -6.77 -19.20 -10.79
C ALA A 139 -7.66 -17.96 -10.84
N GLN A 140 -8.77 -18.01 -11.59
CA GLN A 140 -9.76 -16.94 -11.66
C GLN A 140 -10.44 -16.71 -10.30
N LYS A 141 -10.79 -17.78 -9.58
CA LYS A 141 -11.30 -17.68 -8.20
C LYS A 141 -10.27 -17.02 -7.27
N THR A 142 -9.00 -17.41 -7.37
CA THR A 142 -7.91 -16.83 -6.56
C THR A 142 -7.70 -15.35 -6.88
N TYR A 143 -7.79 -14.95 -8.14
CA TYR A 143 -7.76 -13.54 -8.55
C TYR A 143 -8.91 -12.78 -7.89
N ASN A 144 -10.16 -13.25 -8.03
CA ASN A 144 -11.35 -12.59 -7.48
C ASN A 144 -11.26 -12.41 -5.95
N ILE A 145 -10.82 -13.43 -5.22
CA ILE A 145 -10.65 -13.29 -3.76
C ILE A 145 -9.51 -12.33 -3.42
N SER A 146 -8.40 -12.36 -4.18
CA SER A 146 -7.28 -11.45 -3.94
C SER A 146 -7.67 -9.99 -4.18
N HIS A 147 -8.46 -9.72 -5.22
CA HIS A 147 -9.08 -8.43 -5.53
C HIS A 147 -9.93 -7.94 -4.35
N ASN A 148 -10.86 -8.79 -3.88
CA ASN A 148 -11.78 -8.44 -2.81
C ASN A 148 -11.09 -8.22 -1.45
N ILE A 149 -9.99 -8.93 -1.19
CA ILE A 149 -9.13 -8.61 -0.04
C ILE A 149 -8.55 -7.19 -0.21
N GLY A 150 -8.18 -6.77 -1.42
CA GLY A 150 -7.76 -5.40 -1.74
C GLY A 150 -8.81 -4.37 -1.35
N HIS A 151 -10.08 -4.59 -1.70
CA HIS A 151 -11.19 -3.75 -1.22
C HIS A 151 -11.30 -3.71 0.31
N CYS A 152 -11.15 -4.85 0.98
CA CYS A 152 -11.11 -4.88 2.45
C CYS A 152 -9.94 -4.10 3.04
N MET A 153 -8.86 -3.87 2.28
CA MET A 153 -7.74 -3.00 2.62
C MET A 153 -7.92 -1.56 2.12
N GLY A 154 -9.06 -1.22 1.50
CA GLY A 154 -9.37 0.13 1.06
C GLY A 154 -8.82 0.50 -0.31
N PHE A 155 -8.34 -0.47 -1.11
CA PHE A 155 -8.08 -0.22 -2.52
C PHE A 155 -9.40 -0.10 -3.29
N LEU A 156 -9.45 0.85 -4.21
CA LEU A 156 -10.55 1.04 -5.15
C LEU A 156 -10.14 0.53 -6.53
N HIS A 157 -11.12 0.36 -7.41
CA HIS A 157 -10.85 0.02 -8.79
C HIS A 157 -9.92 1.05 -9.48
N THR A 158 -8.90 0.58 -10.20
CA THR A 158 -7.98 1.45 -10.94
C THR A 158 -8.66 2.25 -12.06
N ASP A 159 -9.84 1.79 -12.45
CA ASP A 159 -10.69 2.24 -13.53
C ASP A 159 -12.06 2.77 -13.09
N ALA A 160 -12.23 2.98 -11.77
CA ALA A 160 -13.44 3.56 -11.17
C ALA A 160 -13.91 4.84 -11.87
N HIS A 161 -12.99 5.75 -12.22
CA HIS A 161 -13.35 7.01 -12.88
C HIS A 161 -13.91 6.86 -14.29
N VAL A 162 -13.68 5.73 -14.95
CA VAL A 162 -14.20 5.45 -16.30
C VAL A 162 -15.51 4.68 -16.21
N HIS A 163 -15.62 3.71 -15.29
CA HIS A 163 -16.72 2.75 -15.29
C HIS A 163 -17.73 2.91 -14.15
N GLU A 164 -17.35 3.56 -13.05
CA GLU A 164 -18.16 3.63 -11.82
C GLU A 164 -18.54 5.06 -11.43
N GLY A 165 -18.00 6.05 -12.15
CA GLY A 165 -18.14 7.47 -11.82
C GLY A 165 -17.16 7.91 -10.73
N VAL A 166 -16.87 9.21 -10.67
CA VAL A 166 -16.02 9.76 -9.60
C VAL A 166 -16.81 9.76 -8.30
N TRP A 167 -16.45 8.92 -7.34
CA TRP A 167 -16.96 9.09 -5.98
C TRP A 167 -16.18 10.25 -5.35
N TYR A 168 -16.88 11.15 -4.67
CA TYR A 168 -16.33 12.45 -4.23
C TYR A 168 -15.11 12.34 -3.28
N ASN A 169 -14.77 11.12 -2.83
CA ASN A 169 -13.79 10.82 -1.78
C ASN A 169 -12.68 9.85 -2.22
N ASP A 170 -12.49 9.61 -3.52
CA ASP A 170 -11.41 8.73 -4.02
C ASP A 170 -10.05 9.42 -3.83
N VAL A 171 -9.08 8.74 -3.20
CA VAL A 171 -7.73 9.29 -2.97
C VAL A 171 -6.70 8.57 -3.82
N PHE A 172 -6.02 9.33 -4.69
CA PHE A 172 -4.92 8.83 -5.51
C PHE A 172 -3.75 8.34 -4.65
N ILE A 173 -3.16 7.20 -5.02
CA ILE A 173 -1.94 6.68 -4.39
C ILE A 173 -0.71 7.26 -5.13
N PRO A 174 0.06 8.18 -4.52
CA PRO A 174 1.17 8.84 -5.21
C PRO A 174 2.27 7.87 -5.65
N GLY A 175 2.70 8.00 -6.90
CA GLY A 175 3.85 7.26 -7.45
C GLY A 175 3.49 6.04 -8.28
N THR A 176 2.22 5.61 -8.31
CA THR A 176 1.77 4.58 -9.25
C THR A 176 1.74 5.12 -10.67
N SER A 177 2.17 4.30 -11.64
CA SER A 177 2.29 4.66 -13.05
C SER A 177 0.92 4.85 -13.71
N PHE A 178 0.88 5.63 -14.79
CA PHE A 178 -0.28 5.79 -15.67
C PHE A 178 -0.51 4.60 -16.62
N ASN A 179 0.02 3.41 -16.34
CA ASN A 179 -0.32 2.21 -17.09
C ASN A 179 -0.07 0.97 -16.22
N ASP A 180 -1.14 0.45 -15.61
CA ASP A 180 -1.13 -0.82 -14.90
C ASP A 180 -2.26 -1.71 -15.39
N GLU A 181 -2.10 -2.14 -16.63
CA GLU A 181 -3.07 -2.93 -17.37
C GLU A 181 -3.31 -4.33 -16.76
N PHE A 182 -2.47 -4.74 -15.81
CA PHE A 182 -2.51 -6.04 -15.13
C PHE A 182 -2.77 -5.89 -13.63
N SER A 183 -3.19 -4.69 -13.19
CA SER A 183 -3.63 -4.46 -11.82
C SER A 183 -4.63 -5.52 -11.40
N ILE A 184 -4.44 -6.09 -10.21
CA ILE A 184 -5.46 -6.94 -9.62
C ILE A 184 -6.69 -6.14 -9.22
N MET A 185 -6.57 -4.82 -9.05
CA MET A 185 -7.66 -3.91 -8.73
C MET A 185 -8.32 -3.30 -9.97
N ASN A 186 -8.20 -3.92 -11.14
CA ASN A 186 -8.98 -3.50 -12.30
C ASN A 186 -10.41 -4.07 -12.18
N SER A 187 -11.44 -3.27 -12.45
CA SER A 187 -12.84 -3.72 -12.44
C SER A 187 -13.17 -4.65 -13.62
N GLN A 188 -12.28 -4.69 -14.61
CA GLN A 188 -12.35 -5.50 -15.82
C GLN A 188 -11.16 -6.48 -15.84
N ASP A 189 -11.32 -7.61 -16.52
CA ASP A 189 -10.26 -8.60 -16.76
C ASP A 189 -10.03 -9.62 -15.61
N LEU A 190 -11.09 -10.34 -15.26
CA LEU A 190 -11.12 -11.42 -14.26
C LEU A 190 -10.68 -12.80 -14.81
N TRP A 191 -10.09 -12.86 -16.02
CA TRP A 191 -9.78 -14.12 -16.71
C TRP A 191 -8.31 -14.53 -16.67
N ARG A 192 -7.48 -13.78 -15.93
CA ARG A 192 -6.04 -13.99 -15.91
C ARG A 192 -5.63 -15.00 -14.85
N ASP A 193 -4.52 -15.69 -15.14
CA ASP A 193 -3.76 -16.39 -14.11
C ASP A 193 -3.30 -15.37 -13.06
N TRP A 194 -3.40 -15.75 -11.79
CA TRP A 194 -3.11 -14.88 -10.65
C TRP A 194 -1.66 -14.35 -10.68
N SER A 195 -1.51 -13.02 -10.60
CA SER A 195 -0.30 -12.35 -10.10
C SER A 195 -0.62 -10.91 -9.69
N PHE A 196 0.06 -10.38 -8.67
CA PHE A 196 0.10 -8.93 -8.44
C PHE A 196 1.00 -8.27 -9.48
N SER A 197 0.52 -7.18 -10.07
CA SER A 197 1.35 -6.32 -10.90
C SER A 197 2.46 -5.64 -10.06
N GLN A 198 3.46 -5.08 -10.73
CA GLN A 198 4.47 -4.28 -10.03
C GLN A 198 3.85 -3.05 -9.33
N MET A 199 2.80 -2.46 -9.91
CA MET A 199 2.14 -1.29 -9.32
C MET A 199 1.18 -1.70 -8.19
N ASP A 200 0.57 -2.88 -8.22
CA ASP A 200 -0.16 -3.45 -7.08
C ASP A 200 0.77 -3.57 -5.87
N VAL A 201 1.92 -4.22 -6.05
CA VAL A 201 2.92 -4.37 -4.97
C VAL A 201 3.38 -3.02 -4.46
N PHE A 202 3.67 -2.06 -5.35
CA PHE A 202 4.04 -0.71 -4.96
C PHE A 202 2.94 -0.01 -4.16
N ALA A 203 1.68 -0.06 -4.61
CA ALA A 203 0.56 0.60 -3.94
C ALA A 203 0.29 -0.01 -2.56
N ILE A 204 0.37 -1.34 -2.45
CA ILE A 204 0.29 -2.08 -1.19
C ILE A 204 1.42 -1.69 -0.25
N GLN A 205 2.66 -1.62 -0.73
CA GLN A 205 3.79 -1.17 0.08
C GLN A 205 3.72 0.32 0.43
N TYR A 206 3.11 1.14 -0.41
CA TYR A 206 2.94 2.56 -0.12
C TYR A 206 1.99 2.77 1.07
N LEU A 207 0.87 2.04 1.11
CA LEU A 207 -0.11 2.15 2.19
C LEU A 207 0.24 1.32 3.43
N TYR A 208 0.76 0.11 3.20
CA TYR A 208 0.92 -0.91 4.23
C TYR A 208 2.32 -1.50 4.30
N GLY A 209 3.27 -0.93 3.58
CA GLY A 209 4.65 -1.38 3.63
C GLY A 209 5.22 -1.19 5.03
N VAL A 210 6.16 -2.04 5.44
CA VAL A 210 6.95 -1.83 6.66
C VAL A 210 7.72 -0.51 6.61
N GLY A 211 7.78 0.13 5.44
CA GLY A 211 8.44 1.39 5.07
C GLY A 211 9.22 1.17 3.78
N ARG A 212 9.75 2.24 3.17
CA ARG A 212 10.58 2.12 1.97
C ARG A 212 12.06 2.32 2.29
N ARG A 213 12.92 1.52 1.67
CA ARG A 213 14.38 1.73 1.71
C ARG A 213 14.71 2.92 0.82
N VAL A 214 15.32 3.94 1.41
CA VAL A 214 15.61 5.20 0.73
C VAL A 214 17.02 5.67 1.00
N CYS A 215 17.58 6.35 0.01
CA CYS A 215 18.70 7.24 0.20
C CYS A 215 18.20 8.69 0.17
N LEU A 216 18.73 9.52 1.06
CA LEU A 216 18.44 10.96 1.10
C LEU A 216 19.58 11.66 0.36
N ARG A 217 19.31 12.13 -0.87
CA ARG A 217 20.27 12.90 -1.65
C ARG A 217 20.11 14.39 -1.36
N THR A 218 21.20 15.06 -0.99
CA THR A 218 21.25 16.48 -0.67
C THR A 218 21.21 17.37 -1.92
N SER A 219 21.02 18.67 -1.73
CA SER A 219 20.97 19.65 -2.83
C SER A 219 22.24 19.70 -3.69
N ASN A 220 23.41 19.40 -3.13
CA ASN A 220 24.67 19.34 -3.88
C ASN A 220 25.05 17.93 -4.34
N GLY A 221 24.15 16.96 -4.19
CA GLY A 221 24.27 15.64 -4.78
C GLY A 221 24.97 14.59 -3.91
N HIS A 222 25.33 14.91 -2.67
CA HIS A 222 25.79 13.94 -1.67
C HIS A 222 24.63 13.14 -1.09
N TYR A 223 24.96 12.08 -0.36
CA TYR A 223 24.00 11.23 0.33
C TYR A 223 24.21 11.29 1.84
N VAL A 224 23.09 11.30 2.57
CA VAL A 224 23.08 11.08 4.02
C VAL A 224 23.56 9.67 4.32
N GLN A 225 24.45 9.53 5.31
CA GLN A 225 25.13 8.30 5.69
C GLN A 225 25.14 8.16 7.21
N ALA A 226 24.63 7.04 7.72
CA ALA A 226 24.89 6.62 9.08
C ALA A 226 26.25 5.92 9.13
N LEU A 227 27.25 6.56 9.75
CA LEU A 227 28.61 6.03 9.79
C LEU A 227 28.62 4.63 10.45
N ASN A 228 29.39 3.71 9.86
CA ASN A 228 29.44 2.29 10.23
C ASN A 228 28.08 1.56 10.14
N GLY A 229 27.12 2.09 9.38
CA GLY A 229 25.76 1.56 9.26
C GLY A 229 24.86 1.91 10.45
N GLY A 230 25.33 2.77 11.37
CA GLY A 230 24.62 3.19 12.58
C GLY A 230 25.47 3.11 13.84
N GLY A 231 24.87 3.47 14.98
CA GLY A 231 25.49 3.47 16.31
C GLY A 231 26.20 4.78 16.70
N GLY A 232 26.14 5.81 15.85
CA GLY A 232 26.83 7.07 16.08
C GLY A 232 26.37 8.18 15.15
N ASN A 233 27.31 9.00 14.69
CA ASN A 233 27.02 10.22 13.93
C ASN A 233 26.43 9.94 12.53
N VAL A 234 25.59 10.86 12.06
CA VAL A 234 25.05 10.85 10.70
C VAL A 234 25.61 12.05 9.93
N VAL A 235 26.21 11.79 8.78
CA VAL A 235 26.84 12.81 7.93
C VAL A 235 26.15 12.83 6.57
N ALA A 236 26.33 13.90 5.80
CA ALA A 236 25.73 14.07 4.48
C ALA A 236 26.79 14.28 3.39
N SER A 237 27.90 13.52 3.45
CA SER A 237 29.08 13.71 2.61
C SER A 237 29.36 12.56 1.64
N SER A 238 28.59 11.47 1.68
CA SER A 238 28.83 10.32 0.81
C SER A 238 28.51 10.67 -0.65
N THR A 239 29.24 10.10 -1.61
CA THR A 239 28.99 10.27 -3.05
C THR A 239 28.31 9.05 -3.68
N ASN A 240 28.10 7.98 -2.90
CA ASN A 240 27.50 6.74 -3.40
C ASN A 240 26.33 6.30 -2.50
N PRO A 241 25.20 5.84 -3.08
CA PRO A 241 24.05 5.35 -2.33
C PRO A 241 24.18 3.85 -2.04
N TYR A 242 24.98 3.47 -1.04
CA TYR A 242 25.16 2.08 -0.65
C TYR A 242 24.45 1.78 0.68
N ALA A 243 24.85 0.70 1.33
CA ALA A 243 24.18 0.16 2.50
C ALA A 243 24.20 1.09 3.73
N TRP A 244 25.13 2.05 3.83
CA TRP A 244 25.20 3.00 4.96
C TRP A 244 24.40 4.29 4.71
N GLU A 245 24.10 4.56 3.45
CA GLU A 245 23.25 5.66 2.99
C GLU A 245 21.80 5.25 2.84
N THR A 246 21.51 3.97 3.03
CA THR A 246 20.17 3.41 2.93
C THR A 246 19.51 3.40 4.31
N PHE A 247 18.35 4.04 4.38
CA PHE A 247 17.51 4.09 5.57
C PHE A 247 16.17 3.44 5.27
N HIS A 248 15.62 2.73 6.24
CA HIS A 248 14.24 2.30 6.18
C HIS A 248 13.36 3.46 6.67
N LEU A 249 12.70 4.15 5.73
CA LEU A 249 11.74 5.21 6.03
C LEU A 249 10.36 4.60 6.25
N MET A 250 9.87 4.68 7.47
CA MET A 250 8.61 4.08 7.91
C MET A 250 7.71 5.16 8.50
N GLU A 251 6.40 5.00 8.35
CA GLU A 251 5.45 5.81 9.13
C GLU A 251 5.69 5.57 10.62
N SER A 252 5.57 6.62 11.44
CA SER A 252 5.83 6.52 12.87
C SER A 252 4.80 5.59 13.50
N PRO A 253 5.24 4.52 14.18
CA PRO A 253 4.31 3.57 14.81
C PRO A 253 3.52 4.20 15.96
N LEU A 254 3.97 5.34 16.50
CA LEU A 254 3.28 6.06 17.57
C LEU A 254 2.28 7.10 17.07
N TYR A 255 2.53 7.68 15.89
CA TYR A 255 1.84 8.91 15.48
C TYR A 255 1.15 8.82 14.13
N GLY A 256 1.47 7.82 13.30
CA GLY A 256 0.93 7.73 11.95
C GLY A 256 1.31 8.94 11.08
N HIS A 257 0.63 9.07 9.95
CA HIS A 257 0.80 10.16 9.00
C HIS A 257 0.46 11.52 9.64
N PRO A 258 1.24 12.59 9.39
CA PRO A 258 2.37 12.72 8.45
C PRO A 258 3.75 12.44 9.05
N TYR A 259 3.82 11.70 10.16
CA TYR A 259 5.05 11.46 10.90
C TYR A 259 5.74 10.17 10.48
N TYR A 260 7.06 10.22 10.35
CA TYR A 260 7.91 9.13 9.89
C TYR A 260 9.16 9.00 10.74
N VAL A 261 9.76 7.81 10.70
CA VAL A 261 11.05 7.49 11.31
C VAL A 261 11.99 6.92 10.26
N LEU A 262 13.29 7.13 10.46
CA LEU A 262 14.35 6.64 9.58
C LEU A 262 15.21 5.66 10.38
N GLN A 263 15.17 4.37 10.03
CA GLN A 263 16.01 3.36 10.66
C GLN A 263 17.27 3.11 9.83
N ALA A 264 18.43 3.19 10.47
CA ALA A 264 19.70 2.83 9.88
C ALA A 264 19.88 1.29 9.82
N ARG A 265 20.86 0.85 9.05
CA ARG A 265 21.12 -0.57 8.78
C ARG A 265 21.30 -1.44 10.02
N ASN A 266 21.86 -0.89 11.09
CA ASN A 266 22.07 -1.63 12.34
C ASN A 266 20.80 -1.77 13.21
N GLY A 267 19.64 -1.28 12.74
CA GLY A 267 18.37 -1.33 13.45
C GLY A 267 18.10 -0.13 14.36
N ASN A 268 19.06 0.79 14.52
CA ASN A 268 18.82 2.01 15.29
C ASN A 268 18.16 3.09 14.42
N TYR A 269 17.33 3.91 15.04
CA TYR A 269 16.66 5.04 14.44
C TYR A 269 17.53 6.30 14.48
N LEU A 270 17.37 7.14 13.46
CA LEU A 270 17.88 8.51 13.44
C LEU A 270 17.16 9.31 14.52
N GLN A 271 17.93 9.98 15.35
CA GLN A 271 17.49 10.80 16.46
C GLN A 271 18.05 12.21 16.28
N ALA A 272 17.17 13.21 16.34
CA ALA A 272 17.58 14.60 16.51
C ALA A 272 17.87 14.87 17.98
N ALA A 273 19.13 15.15 18.32
CA ALA A 273 19.53 15.43 19.70
C ALA A 273 18.70 16.59 20.28
N ASN A 274 18.28 16.47 21.54
CA ASN A 274 17.39 17.40 22.24
C ASN A 274 15.99 17.57 21.61
N GLY A 275 15.54 16.60 20.80
CA GLY A 275 14.29 16.70 20.03
C GLY A 275 14.39 17.68 18.84
N GLY A 276 15.61 18.09 18.50
CA GLY A 276 15.95 19.18 17.58
C GLY A 276 16.74 20.29 18.28
N GLY A 277 17.44 21.11 17.50
CA GLY A 277 18.43 22.06 18.00
C GLY A 277 19.84 21.48 18.19
N GLY A 278 20.12 20.29 17.65
CA GLY A 278 21.43 19.63 17.74
C GLY A 278 21.75 18.71 16.56
N ASN A 279 22.80 17.90 16.70
CA ASN A 279 23.20 16.92 15.68
C ASN A 279 22.18 15.78 15.53
N VAL A 280 22.21 15.12 14.36
CA VAL A 280 21.48 13.88 14.11
C VAL A 280 22.41 12.68 14.29
N VAL A 281 21.96 11.69 15.04
CA VAL A 281 22.70 10.46 15.33
C VAL A 281 21.82 9.24 15.05
N ALA A 282 22.41 8.09 14.73
CA ALA A 282 21.69 6.83 14.45
C ALA A 282 21.94 5.80 15.56
N ASN A 283 21.70 6.16 16.82
CA ASN A 283 22.01 5.33 18.00
C ASN A 283 20.80 4.97 18.85
N SER A 284 19.59 5.38 18.46
CA SER A 284 18.39 5.16 19.26
C SER A 284 17.73 3.81 18.92
N PRO A 285 17.49 2.92 19.89
CA PRO A 285 16.86 1.62 19.62
C PRO A 285 15.33 1.69 19.47
N ASN A 286 14.70 2.82 19.82
CA ASN A 286 13.24 2.97 19.82
C ASN A 286 12.79 4.22 19.06
N PRO A 287 11.67 4.17 18.31
CA PRO A 287 11.15 5.30 17.55
C PRO A 287 10.23 6.19 18.41
N TRP A 288 10.81 7.00 19.29
CA TRP A 288 10.06 7.94 20.14
C TRP A 288 10.05 9.36 19.52
N ASP A 289 9.77 10.36 20.35
CA ASP A 289 9.54 11.75 19.91
C ASP A 289 10.74 12.40 19.21
N TRP A 290 11.96 12.01 19.59
CA TRP A 290 13.20 12.58 19.05
C TRP A 290 13.63 11.91 17.74
N GLU A 291 13.12 10.71 17.48
CA GLU A 291 13.32 9.95 16.26
C GLU A 291 12.24 10.21 15.20
N THR A 292 11.21 10.98 15.59
CA THR A 292 10.04 11.22 14.75
C THR A 292 10.14 12.54 14.01
N PHE A 293 9.95 12.47 12.69
CA PHE A 293 9.99 13.61 11.78
C PHE A 293 8.70 13.69 10.98
N GLU A 294 8.10 14.86 10.90
CA GLU A 294 7.07 15.15 9.90
C GLU A 294 7.72 15.24 8.52
N LEU A 295 7.16 14.50 7.56
CA LEU A 295 7.62 14.49 6.18
C LEU A 295 6.82 15.50 5.36
N ILE A 296 7.45 16.57 4.92
CA ILE A 296 6.79 17.68 4.22
C ILE A 296 7.25 17.68 2.75
N PRO A 297 6.34 17.57 1.77
CA PRO A 297 6.69 17.65 0.36
C PRO A 297 7.30 19.01 0.00
N GLY A 298 8.38 19.00 -0.78
CA GLY A 298 8.93 20.19 -1.40
C GLY A 298 8.20 20.60 -2.67
N GLN A 299 8.58 21.75 -3.24
CA GLN A 299 7.99 22.26 -4.48
C GLN A 299 8.32 21.37 -5.69
N GLU A 300 9.51 20.77 -5.71
CA GLU A 300 9.94 19.87 -6.76
C GLU A 300 9.53 18.42 -6.45
N LYS A 301 9.06 17.71 -7.48
CA LYS A 301 8.59 16.33 -7.32
C LYS A 301 9.69 15.44 -6.74
N GLY A 302 9.36 14.72 -5.66
CA GLY A 302 10.29 13.79 -5.01
C GLY A 302 11.27 14.46 -4.02
N THR A 303 11.19 15.78 -3.86
CA THR A 303 11.90 16.51 -2.80
C THR A 303 11.04 16.57 -1.53
N TYR A 304 11.70 16.48 -0.38
CA TYR A 304 11.06 16.50 0.92
C TYR A 304 11.92 17.25 1.95
N PHE A 305 11.23 17.83 2.92
CA PHE A 305 11.80 18.35 4.15
C PHE A 305 11.41 17.42 5.31
N PHE A 306 12.32 17.25 6.27
CA PHE A 306 12.07 16.50 7.49
C PHE A 306 12.05 17.46 8.67
N ARG A 307 10.88 17.67 9.27
CA ARG A 307 10.71 18.55 10.43
C ARG A 307 10.61 17.72 11.70
N THR A 308 11.49 17.96 12.67
CA THR A 308 11.44 17.31 13.98
C THR A 308 10.07 17.49 14.63
N LYS A 309 9.47 16.40 15.10
CA LYS A 309 8.16 16.44 15.75
C LYS A 309 8.18 17.28 17.03
N THR A 310 9.27 17.20 17.79
CA THR A 310 9.35 17.79 19.14
C THR A 310 9.52 19.30 19.12
N THR A 311 10.40 19.83 18.27
CA THR A 311 10.80 21.25 18.32
C THR A 311 10.55 22.02 17.02
N GLY A 312 10.15 21.34 15.94
CA GLY A 312 9.84 22.00 14.66
C GLY A 312 11.05 22.42 13.83
N HIS A 313 12.28 22.08 14.26
CA HIS A 313 13.48 22.29 13.46
C HIS A 313 13.54 21.32 12.27
N PHE A 314 14.12 21.75 11.16
CA PHE A 314 14.35 20.95 9.97
C PHE A 314 15.70 20.24 10.02
N LEU A 315 15.74 19.01 9.50
CA LEU A 315 17.01 18.35 9.18
C LEU A 315 17.74 19.17 8.12
N GLN A 316 19.03 19.39 8.33
CA GLN A 316 19.90 20.19 7.49
C GLN A 316 21.19 19.43 7.21
N ALA A 317 21.54 19.31 5.93
CA ALA A 317 22.86 18.88 5.48
C ALA A 317 23.78 20.10 5.37
N GLU A 318 24.79 20.18 6.23
CA GLU A 318 25.73 21.30 6.23
C GLU A 318 26.40 21.47 4.86
N ASN A 319 26.58 22.74 4.44
CA ASN A 319 27.06 23.13 3.11
C ASN A 319 26.20 22.63 1.94
N GLY A 320 24.94 22.28 2.19
CA GLY A 320 24.05 21.65 1.23
C GLY A 320 24.40 20.18 0.95
N GLY A 321 25.27 19.60 1.79
CA GLY A 321 25.94 18.31 1.65
C GLY A 321 27.47 18.46 1.70
N GLY A 322 28.18 17.39 2.06
CA GLY A 322 29.63 17.41 2.31
C GLY A 322 30.01 17.64 3.77
N GLY A 323 29.04 17.82 4.66
CA GLY A 323 29.25 18.03 6.11
C GLY A 323 28.36 17.18 6.99
N ASN A 324 28.09 17.63 8.22
CA ASN A 324 27.27 16.90 9.17
C ASN A 324 25.77 16.97 8.80
N LEU A 325 24.98 16.02 9.30
CA LEU A 325 23.52 16.16 9.36
C LEU A 325 23.14 16.65 10.76
N ASN A 326 22.46 17.79 10.84
CA ASN A 326 21.96 18.35 12.09
C ASN A 326 20.48 18.75 11.95
N ALA A 327 19.83 19.08 13.05
CA ALA A 327 18.42 19.48 13.09
C ALA A 327 18.27 20.85 13.77
N THR A 328 19.03 21.85 13.31
CA THR A 328 19.10 23.19 13.94
C THR A 328 18.39 24.28 13.15
N SER A 329 17.96 24.00 11.92
CA SER A 329 17.37 25.00 11.04
C SER A 329 15.89 25.24 11.35
N ASN A 330 15.46 26.50 11.30
CA ASN A 330 14.05 26.88 11.50
C ASN A 330 13.27 27.03 10.20
N ASN A 331 13.95 26.96 9.05
CA ASN A 331 13.34 27.26 7.75
C ASN A 331 13.72 26.19 6.72
N PRO A 332 12.77 25.80 5.84
CA PRO A 332 13.04 24.84 4.77
C PRO A 332 13.65 25.54 3.55
N TRP A 333 14.97 25.47 3.40
CA TRP A 333 15.69 25.96 2.23
C TRP A 333 16.51 24.85 1.58
N ALA A 334 17.47 25.22 0.72
CA ALA A 334 18.24 24.27 -0.07
C ALA A 334 18.97 23.22 0.77
N TRP A 335 19.49 23.59 1.95
CA TRP A 335 20.25 22.68 2.80
C TRP A 335 19.37 21.71 3.60
N GLU A 336 18.09 22.01 3.73
CA GLU A 336 17.07 21.20 4.39
C GLU A 336 16.29 20.30 3.42
N SER A 337 16.53 20.46 2.12
CA SER A 337 15.84 19.72 1.06
C SER A 337 16.57 18.44 0.69
N PHE A 338 15.82 17.34 0.64
CA PHE A 338 16.34 16.02 0.26
C PHE A 338 15.50 15.39 -0.83
N VAL A 339 16.16 14.88 -1.87
CA VAL A 339 15.53 13.99 -2.85
C VAL A 339 15.54 12.57 -2.28
N LEU A 340 14.36 11.95 -2.21
CA LEU A 340 14.24 10.57 -1.71
C LEU A 340 14.32 9.59 -2.87
N ILE A 341 15.42 8.85 -2.92
CA ILE A 341 15.70 7.85 -3.96
C ILE A 341 15.45 6.46 -3.39
N ASN A 342 14.70 5.62 -4.08
CA ASN A 342 14.50 4.23 -3.65
C ASN A 342 15.83 3.47 -3.71
N SER A 343 16.08 2.66 -2.68
CA SER A 343 17.28 1.84 -2.55
C SER A 343 16.94 0.35 -2.51
N HIS A 344 17.85 -0.46 -3.01
CA HIS A 344 17.75 -1.93 -3.04
C HIS A 344 18.81 -2.61 -2.15
N PHE A 345 19.53 -1.86 -1.32
CA PHE A 345 20.62 -2.33 -0.46
C PHE A 345 20.18 -2.77 0.94
#